data_AF-A0A971DW20-F1
#
_entry.id   AF-A0A971DW20-F1
#
_cell.length_a   1.000
_cell.length_b   1.000
_cell.length_c   1.000
_cell.angle_alpha   90.00
_cell.angle_beta   90.00
_cell.angle_gamma   90.00
#
_symmetry.space_group_name_H-M   'P 1'
#
loop_
_entity.id
_entity.type
_entity.pdbx_description
1 polymer ?
#
loop_
_entity_poly.entity_id
_entity_poly.type
_entity_poly.pdbx_seq_one_letter_code
_entity_poly.pdbx_strand_id
1 'polypeptide(L)'
;IIFSNIKKDLLLLFLSGIAMGFNWIFLFQAYKYTTVSVATLSYYFAPVIVMAASPFLFKERLTIKQIVCFIMATIGLIMVIGVSGAGEHSSNYIGIICGIGAAVLYAAVILLNKFIKKITGIDRTLIQLLAAAIVLAPYVLVSTGISLGSLNSKGIINLLIIGIVHTGICYCLYFSSIRDLKGQEAAILSYIDPLVAVTVSVVILGETISVLQVTGGILLLGFTLLNETDFESARVFRLLKPTKTERL
;
A
#
# COMPACT_ATOMS: atom_id res chain seq x y z
N ILE A 1 -7.46 -32.81 8.51
CA ILE A 1 -6.62 -31.97 7.62
C ILE A 1 -7.35 -30.68 7.20
N ILE A 2 -8.62 -30.73 6.77
CA ILE A 2 -9.40 -29.55 6.33
C ILE A 2 -9.53 -28.47 7.43
N PHE A 3 -9.90 -28.85 8.66
CA PHE A 3 -10.04 -27.92 9.80
C PHE A 3 -8.73 -27.24 10.23
N SER A 4 -7.57 -27.92 10.12
CA SER A 4 -6.27 -27.32 10.44
C SER A 4 -5.88 -26.24 9.42
N ASN A 5 -6.19 -26.45 8.14
CA ASN A 5 -5.92 -25.47 7.09
C ASN A 5 -6.82 -24.22 7.22
N ILE A 6 -8.08 -24.38 7.66
CA ILE A 6 -8.97 -23.23 7.93
C ILE A 6 -8.45 -22.41 9.11
N LYS A 7 -7.99 -23.06 10.19
CA LYS A 7 -7.39 -22.36 11.34
C LYS A 7 -6.11 -21.61 10.96
N LYS A 8 -5.28 -22.18 10.08
CA LYS A 8 -4.07 -21.52 9.58
C LYS A 8 -4.41 -20.30 8.71
N ASP A 9 -5.36 -20.44 7.78
CA ASP A 9 -5.81 -19.33 6.94
C ASP A 9 -6.40 -18.20 7.81
N LEU A 10 -7.20 -18.54 8.83
CA LEU A 10 -7.76 -17.57 9.77
C LEU A 10 -6.68 -16.86 10.60
N LEU A 11 -5.66 -17.58 11.06
CA LEU A 11 -4.53 -17.00 11.80
C LEU A 11 -3.71 -16.05 10.92
N LEU A 12 -3.40 -16.44 9.69
CA LEU A 12 -2.71 -15.57 8.72
C LEU A 12 -3.54 -14.33 8.41
N LEU A 13 -4.86 -14.48 8.40
CA LEU A 13 -5.77 -13.38 8.12
C LEU A 13 -5.86 -12.40 9.30
N PHE A 14 -5.90 -12.91 10.52
CA PHE A 14 -5.80 -12.08 11.71
C PHE A 14 -4.45 -11.36 11.79
N LEU A 15 -3.35 -12.07 11.49
CA LEU A 15 -2.00 -11.48 11.48
C LEU A 15 -1.84 -10.39 10.42
N SER A 16 -2.41 -10.58 9.23
CA SER A 16 -2.44 -9.53 8.20
C SER A 16 -3.30 -8.34 8.61
N GLY A 17 -4.43 -8.55 9.29
CA GLY A 17 -5.22 -7.46 9.87
C GLY A 17 -4.46 -6.68 10.95
N ILE A 18 -3.69 -7.35 11.81
CA ILE A 18 -2.80 -6.69 12.78
C ILE A 18 -1.74 -5.85 12.05
N ALA A 19 -1.08 -6.43 11.04
CA ALA A 19 -0.10 -5.72 10.23
C ALA A 19 -0.71 -4.49 9.52
N MET A 20 -1.96 -4.60 9.07
CA MET A 20 -2.73 -3.49 8.50
C MET A 20 -3.03 -2.39 9.53
N GLY A 21 -3.37 -2.74 10.77
CA GLY A 21 -3.54 -1.76 11.85
C GLY A 21 -2.25 -0.99 12.15
N PHE A 22 -1.12 -1.69 12.32
CA PHE A 22 0.17 -1.04 12.51
C PHE A 22 0.62 -0.25 11.27
N ASN A 23 0.31 -0.72 10.07
CA ASN A 23 0.58 -0.02 8.82
C ASN A 23 -0.04 1.37 8.84
N TRP A 24 -1.32 1.47 9.23
CA TRP A 24 -2.01 2.75 9.35
C TRP A 24 -1.41 3.64 10.45
N ILE A 25 -1.08 3.09 11.62
CA ILE A 25 -0.41 3.87 12.68
C ILE A 25 0.87 4.52 12.16
N PHE A 26 1.72 3.73 11.49
CA PHE A 26 2.98 4.22 10.92
C PHE A 26 2.74 5.23 9.80
N LEU A 27 1.76 5.01 8.94
CA LEU A 27 1.41 5.93 7.85
C LEU A 27 0.92 7.28 8.38
N PHE A 28 0.04 7.29 9.38
CA PHE A 28 -0.42 8.55 9.99
C PHE A 28 0.69 9.28 10.75
N GLN A 29 1.61 8.54 11.39
CA GLN A 29 2.81 9.15 11.96
C GLN A 29 3.73 9.73 10.88
N ALA A 30 3.85 9.08 9.73
CA ALA A 30 4.59 9.62 8.59
C ALA A 30 4.00 10.97 8.16
N TYR A 31 2.69 11.06 7.95
CA TYR A 31 2.00 12.31 7.62
C TYR A 31 2.11 13.40 8.69
N LYS A 32 2.38 13.03 9.95
CA LYS A 32 2.60 14.00 11.04
C LYS A 32 4.01 14.58 11.06
N TYR A 33 5.02 13.78 10.69
CA TYR A 33 6.43 14.12 10.83
C TYR A 33 7.13 14.48 9.51
N THR A 34 6.48 14.22 8.37
CA THR A 34 6.97 14.62 7.04
C THR A 34 5.82 15.07 6.15
N THR A 35 6.14 15.48 4.94
CA THR A 35 5.17 15.94 3.94
C THR A 35 4.32 14.78 3.41
N VAL A 36 3.08 15.08 3.00
CA VAL A 36 2.19 14.09 2.36
C VAL A 36 2.86 13.51 1.13
N SER A 37 3.56 14.34 0.34
CA SER A 37 4.30 13.88 -0.84
C SER A 37 5.35 12.82 -0.51
N VAL A 38 6.21 13.06 0.49
CA VAL A 38 7.29 12.13 0.87
C VAL A 38 6.72 10.87 1.54
N ALA A 39 5.73 11.02 2.41
CA ALA A 39 5.07 9.89 3.07
C ALA A 39 4.37 8.97 2.07
N THR A 40 3.60 9.52 1.13
CA THR A 40 2.92 8.75 0.07
C THR A 40 3.93 8.05 -0.83
N LEU A 41 4.94 8.75 -1.35
CA LEU A 41 5.96 8.12 -2.22
C LEU A 41 6.75 7.02 -1.49
N SER A 42 7.05 7.22 -0.20
CA SER A 42 7.70 6.19 0.64
C SER A 42 6.80 4.97 0.85
N TYR A 43 5.50 5.19 1.05
CA TYR A 43 4.50 4.12 1.17
C TYR A 43 4.38 3.29 -0.11
N TYR A 44 4.40 3.95 -1.27
CA TYR A 44 4.35 3.33 -2.59
C TYR A 44 5.62 2.55 -2.96
N PHE A 45 6.62 2.50 -2.08
CA PHE A 45 7.73 1.55 -2.19
C PHE A 45 7.34 0.11 -1.82
N ALA A 46 6.16 -0.11 -1.21
CA ALA A 46 5.68 -1.43 -0.81
C ALA A 46 5.71 -2.51 -1.92
N PRO A 47 5.30 -2.25 -3.18
CA PRO A 47 5.36 -3.26 -4.24
C PRO A 47 6.81 -3.65 -4.59
N VAL A 48 7.77 -2.73 -4.43
CA VAL A 48 9.20 -3.01 -4.60
C VAL A 48 9.69 -3.97 -3.51
N ILE A 49 9.24 -3.77 -2.25
CA ILE A 49 9.52 -4.68 -1.14
C ILE A 49 8.91 -6.06 -1.40
N VAL A 50 7.66 -6.12 -1.89
CA VAL A 50 7.00 -7.39 -2.27
C VAL A 50 7.78 -8.11 -3.36
N MET A 51 8.25 -7.38 -4.38
CA MET A 51 9.09 -7.94 -5.45
C MET A 51 10.40 -8.52 -4.89
N ALA A 52 11.08 -7.79 -4.00
CA ALA A 52 12.33 -8.26 -3.38
C ALA A 52 12.14 -9.47 -2.46
N ALA A 53 11.01 -9.55 -1.75
CA ALA A 53 10.69 -10.66 -0.85
C ALA A 53 10.19 -11.92 -1.58
N SER A 54 9.63 -11.76 -2.78
CA SER A 54 8.99 -12.86 -3.53
C SER A 54 9.92 -14.04 -3.85
N PRO A 55 11.19 -13.86 -4.24
CA PRO A 55 12.13 -14.96 -4.47
C PRO A 55 12.39 -15.81 -3.23
N PHE A 56 12.48 -15.19 -2.06
CA PHE A 56 12.77 -15.90 -0.81
C PHE A 56 11.56 -16.69 -0.33
N LEU A 57 10.35 -16.14 -0.49
CA LEU A 57 9.10 -16.74 -0.02
C LEU A 57 8.51 -17.76 -0.99
N PHE A 58 8.54 -17.47 -2.30
CA PHE A 58 7.91 -18.29 -3.33
C PHE A 58 8.91 -19.10 -4.17
N LYS A 59 10.23 -18.95 -3.92
CA LYS A 59 11.30 -19.61 -4.70
C LYS A 59 11.24 -19.30 -6.20
N GLU A 60 10.71 -18.12 -6.54
CA GLU A 60 10.65 -17.62 -7.91
C GLU A 60 11.97 -16.93 -8.28
N ARG A 61 12.45 -17.11 -9.52
CA ARG A 61 13.64 -16.38 -9.99
C ARG A 61 13.25 -14.98 -10.45
N LEU A 62 13.97 -13.97 -9.98
CA LEU A 62 13.84 -12.62 -10.53
C LEU A 62 14.37 -12.59 -11.96
N THR A 63 13.60 -11.97 -12.83
CA THR A 63 14.06 -11.60 -14.17
C THR A 63 15.04 -10.43 -14.08
N ILE A 64 15.90 -10.28 -15.08
CA ILE A 64 16.80 -9.12 -15.17
C ILE A 64 16.00 -7.81 -15.14
N LYS A 65 14.83 -7.79 -15.78
CA LYS A 65 13.91 -6.65 -15.77
C LYS A 65 13.43 -6.30 -14.35
N GLN A 66 13.04 -7.29 -13.55
CA GLN A 66 12.66 -7.08 -12.14
C GLN A 66 13.80 -6.50 -11.31
N ILE A 67 15.03 -6.97 -11.54
CA ILE A 67 16.22 -6.43 -10.86
C ILE A 67 16.45 -4.97 -11.26
N VAL A 68 16.34 -4.64 -12.55
CA VAL A 68 16.45 -3.24 -13.02
C VAL A 68 15.35 -2.39 -12.39
N CYS A 69 14.10 -2.84 -12.39
CA CYS A 69 12.99 -2.09 -11.78
C CYS A 69 13.21 -1.89 -10.28
N PHE A 70 13.73 -2.90 -9.56
CA PHE A 70 14.09 -2.80 -8.15
C PHE A 70 15.15 -1.72 -7.92
N ILE A 71 16.24 -1.74 -8.68
CA ILE A 71 17.34 -0.80 -8.54
C ILE A 71 16.85 0.63 -8.83
N MET A 72 16.16 0.83 -9.95
CA MET A 72 15.69 2.15 -10.35
C MET A 72 14.64 2.70 -9.38
N ALA A 73 13.70 1.87 -8.90
CA ALA A 73 12.73 2.32 -7.92
C ALA A 73 13.36 2.65 -6.56
N THR A 74 14.41 1.91 -6.16
CA THR A 74 15.19 2.20 -4.95
C THR A 74 15.96 3.52 -5.08
N ILE A 75 16.60 3.77 -6.24
CA ILE A 75 17.23 5.06 -6.53
C ILE A 75 16.18 6.18 -6.46
N GLY A 76 14.99 5.96 -7.03
CA GLY A 76 13.89 6.90 -6.98
C GLY A 76 13.49 7.26 -5.56
N LEU A 77 13.36 6.25 -4.68
CA LEU A 77 13.08 6.46 -3.26
C LEU A 77 14.20 7.27 -2.58
N ILE A 78 15.47 6.95 -2.84
CA ILE A 78 16.62 7.67 -2.27
C ILE A 78 16.61 9.13 -2.72
N MET A 79 16.27 9.42 -3.97
CA MET A 79 16.13 10.80 -4.47
C MET A 79 14.99 11.56 -3.78
N VAL A 80 13.86 10.90 -3.54
CA VAL A 80 12.72 11.49 -2.82
C VAL A 80 13.09 11.81 -1.37
N ILE A 81 13.80 10.90 -0.69
CA ILE A 81 14.22 11.03 0.71
C ILE A 81 15.40 12.00 0.88
N GLY A 82 16.38 11.95 -0.03
CA GLY A 82 17.64 12.67 0.08
C GLY A 82 17.52 14.18 0.06
N VAL A 83 16.42 14.72 -0.47
CA VAL A 83 16.12 16.15 -0.44
C VAL A 83 15.46 16.59 0.86
N SER A 84 14.75 15.68 1.52
CA SER A 84 14.01 15.96 2.76
C SER A 84 14.92 16.35 3.93
N GLY A 85 16.23 16.06 3.83
CA GLY A 85 17.23 16.50 4.80
C GLY A 85 17.67 17.96 4.67
N ALA A 86 17.28 18.67 3.61
CA ALA A 86 17.76 20.03 3.30
C ALA A 86 16.78 21.16 3.64
N GLY A 87 15.61 20.87 4.22
CA GLY A 87 14.60 21.86 4.65
C GLY A 87 14.44 21.96 6.17
N GLU A 88 13.93 23.10 6.67
CA GLU A 88 13.80 23.54 8.07
C GLU A 88 13.01 22.61 9.04
N HIS A 89 12.66 21.39 8.65
CA HIS A 89 11.98 20.43 9.51
C HIS A 89 12.91 19.28 9.90
N SER A 90 13.60 19.46 11.02
CA SER A 90 14.37 18.43 11.74
C SER A 90 13.58 17.15 12.09
N SER A 91 12.26 17.12 11.87
CA SER A 91 11.37 15.95 12.03
C SER A 91 11.31 14.98 10.82
N ASN A 92 11.93 15.29 9.69
CA ASN A 92 11.73 14.53 8.45
C ASN A 92 12.16 13.05 8.51
N TYR A 93 13.21 12.71 9.26
CA TYR A 93 13.74 11.34 9.31
C TYR A 93 12.79 10.35 10.01
N ILE A 94 12.13 10.78 11.08
CA ILE A 94 11.14 9.95 11.78
C ILE A 94 9.96 9.66 10.86
N GLY A 95 9.48 10.69 10.14
CA GLY A 95 8.39 10.54 9.17
C GLY A 95 8.75 9.56 8.04
N ILE A 96 9.98 9.63 7.51
CA ILE A 96 10.48 8.71 6.48
C ILE A 96 10.57 7.27 7.01
N ILE A 97 11.14 7.06 8.20
CA ILE A 97 11.23 5.73 8.83
C ILE A 97 9.82 5.17 9.06
N CYS A 98 8.89 6.00 9.52
CA CYS A 98 7.49 5.62 9.67
C CYS A 98 6.86 5.27 8.30
N GLY A 99 7.12 6.05 7.25
CA GLY A 99 6.59 5.79 5.90
C GLY A 99 7.11 4.48 5.29
N ILE A 100 8.42 4.21 5.41
CA ILE A 100 9.02 2.94 4.97
C ILE A 100 8.52 1.78 5.85
N GLY A 101 8.42 1.98 7.16
CA GLY A 101 7.84 1.00 8.08
C GLY A 101 6.41 0.64 7.72
N ALA A 102 5.60 1.63 7.33
CA ALA A 102 4.28 1.40 6.76
C ALA A 102 4.40 0.58 5.47
N ALA A 103 5.27 0.95 4.52
CA ALA A 103 5.47 0.19 3.29
C ALA A 103 5.82 -1.29 3.52
N VAL A 104 6.69 -1.58 4.50
CA VAL A 104 7.05 -2.95 4.91
C VAL A 104 5.84 -3.71 5.46
N LEU A 105 5.06 -3.08 6.34
CA LEU A 105 3.84 -3.69 6.89
C LEU A 105 2.79 -3.93 5.80
N TYR A 106 2.64 -3.01 4.86
CA TYR A 106 1.74 -3.22 3.72
C TYR A 106 2.22 -4.35 2.81
N ALA A 107 3.52 -4.44 2.54
CA ALA A 107 4.11 -5.56 1.83
C ALA A 107 3.85 -6.89 2.55
N ALA A 108 3.96 -6.92 3.88
CA ALA A 108 3.61 -8.09 4.68
C ALA A 108 2.12 -8.46 4.53
N VAL A 109 1.20 -7.48 4.55
CA VAL A 109 -0.24 -7.70 4.29
C VAL A 109 -0.45 -8.36 2.92
N ILE A 110 0.17 -7.82 1.85
CA ILE A 110 0.08 -8.36 0.49
C ILE A 110 0.60 -9.81 0.45
N LEU A 111 1.77 -10.07 1.03
CA LEU A 111 2.41 -11.38 1.01
C LEU A 111 1.59 -12.41 1.81
N LEU A 112 1.11 -12.06 3.00
CA LEU A 112 0.25 -12.91 3.82
C LEU A 112 -1.06 -13.23 3.09
N ASN A 113 -1.67 -12.24 2.43
CA ASN A 113 -2.87 -12.43 1.61
C ASN A 113 -2.67 -13.42 0.46
N LYS A 114 -1.46 -13.48 -0.12
CA LYS A 114 -1.12 -14.44 -1.18
C LYS A 114 -1.08 -15.90 -0.69
N PHE A 115 -0.87 -16.13 0.61
CA PHE A 115 -0.94 -17.48 1.19
C PHE A 115 -2.37 -17.93 1.53
N ILE A 116 -3.32 -16.99 1.63
CA ILE A 116 -4.73 -17.28 1.94
C ILE A 116 -5.47 -17.66 0.66
N LYS A 117 -5.94 -18.90 0.55
CA LYS A 117 -6.62 -19.39 -0.68
C LYS A 117 -8.12 -19.64 -0.51
N LYS A 118 -8.60 -19.93 0.70
CA LYS A 118 -9.93 -20.55 0.89
C LYS A 118 -11.06 -19.61 1.33
N ILE A 119 -10.74 -18.39 1.74
CA ILE A 119 -11.73 -17.44 2.28
C ILE A 119 -12.22 -16.53 1.14
N THR A 120 -13.49 -16.12 1.12
CA THR A 120 -14.00 -15.19 0.10
C THR A 120 -13.43 -13.78 0.29
N GLY A 121 -13.34 -12.95 -0.77
CA GLY A 121 -12.70 -11.63 -0.69
C GLY A 121 -13.31 -10.70 0.37
N ILE A 122 -14.64 -10.66 0.49
CA ILE A 122 -15.36 -9.79 1.44
C ILE A 122 -15.09 -10.23 2.89
N ASP A 123 -15.18 -11.54 3.17
CA ASP A 123 -14.91 -12.07 4.51
C ASP A 123 -13.48 -11.77 4.96
N ARG A 124 -12.53 -11.82 4.02
CA ARG A 124 -11.13 -11.46 4.31
C ARG A 124 -11.01 -10.00 4.73
N THR A 125 -11.59 -9.09 3.96
CA THR A 125 -11.57 -7.66 4.25
C THR A 125 -12.23 -7.36 5.59
N LEU A 126 -13.37 -7.96 5.89
CA LEU A 126 -14.09 -7.74 7.15
C LEU A 126 -13.24 -8.12 8.37
N ILE A 127 -12.66 -9.32 8.38
CA ILE A 127 -11.84 -9.78 9.51
C ILE A 127 -10.55 -8.96 9.62
N GLN A 128 -9.92 -8.57 8.50
CA GLN A 128 -8.75 -7.70 8.51
C GLN A 128 -9.06 -6.32 9.09
N LEU A 129 -10.19 -5.72 8.71
CA LEU A 129 -10.64 -4.44 9.26
C LEU A 129 -10.93 -4.53 10.75
N LEU A 130 -11.58 -5.61 11.20
CA LEU A 130 -11.84 -5.83 12.63
C LEU A 130 -10.53 -5.98 13.42
N ALA A 131 -9.59 -6.77 12.92
CA ALA A 131 -8.28 -6.91 13.55
C ALA A 131 -7.47 -5.59 13.56
N ALA A 132 -7.52 -4.83 12.47
CA ALA A 132 -6.91 -3.50 12.41
C ALA A 132 -7.54 -2.53 13.42
N ALA A 133 -8.88 -2.56 13.58
CA ALA A 133 -9.59 -1.76 14.57
C ALA A 133 -9.20 -2.14 16.01
N ILE A 134 -9.02 -3.43 16.31
CA ILE A 134 -8.54 -3.91 17.62
C ILE A 134 -7.14 -3.37 17.93
N VAL A 135 -6.26 -3.24 16.93
CA VAL A 135 -4.91 -2.67 17.11
C VAL A 135 -4.94 -1.15 17.26
N LEU A 136 -5.79 -0.47 16.47
CA LEU A 136 -5.91 0.99 16.49
C LEU A 136 -6.57 1.52 17.76
N ALA A 137 -7.59 0.83 18.29
CA ALA A 137 -8.34 1.26 19.47
C ALA A 137 -7.45 1.56 20.70
N PRO A 138 -6.57 0.66 21.18
CA PRO A 138 -5.69 0.96 22.30
C PRO A 138 -4.67 2.05 21.97
N TYR A 139 -4.17 2.10 20.73
CA TYR A 139 -3.25 3.15 20.31
C TYR A 139 -3.89 4.54 20.39
N VAL A 140 -5.12 4.69 19.91
CA VAL A 140 -5.87 5.95 19.99
C VAL A 140 -6.15 6.32 21.45
N LEU A 141 -6.60 5.36 22.27
CA LEU A 141 -6.87 5.57 23.69
C LEU A 141 -5.65 6.07 24.47
N VAL A 142 -4.46 5.55 24.17
CA VAL A 142 -3.21 5.93 24.87
C VAL A 142 -2.59 7.22 24.31
N SER A 143 -2.66 7.44 22.99
CA SER A 143 -1.96 8.57 22.35
C SER A 143 -2.70 9.91 22.47
N THR A 144 -4.00 9.91 22.19
CA THR A 144 -4.82 11.13 22.06
C THR A 144 -6.06 11.07 22.93
N GLY A 145 -6.51 9.87 23.31
CA GLY A 145 -7.77 9.65 24.00
C GLY A 145 -8.98 9.83 23.06
N ILE A 146 -10.16 9.39 23.50
CA ILE A 146 -11.41 9.62 22.76
C ILE A 146 -12.02 10.94 23.27
N SER A 147 -11.62 12.06 22.67
CA SER A 147 -12.18 13.37 22.99
C SER A 147 -13.32 13.74 22.04
N LEU A 148 -14.38 12.92 22.00
CA LEU A 148 -15.59 13.22 21.21
C LEU A 148 -16.19 14.60 21.58
N GLY A 149 -16.04 15.02 22.84
CA GLY A 149 -16.49 16.34 23.32
C GLY A 149 -15.66 17.54 22.87
N SER A 150 -14.45 17.34 22.32
CA SER A 150 -13.62 18.44 21.77
C SER A 150 -13.73 18.56 20.25
N LEU A 151 -14.49 17.67 19.59
CA LEU A 151 -14.72 17.73 18.16
C LEU A 151 -15.67 18.89 17.82
N ASN A 152 -15.12 19.94 17.24
CA ASN A 152 -15.91 21.00 16.62
C ASN A 152 -16.77 20.43 15.48
N SER A 153 -17.84 21.11 15.09
CA SER A 153 -18.75 20.70 14.01
C SER A 153 -18.03 20.38 12.70
N LYS A 154 -16.94 21.10 12.39
CA LYS A 154 -16.06 20.82 11.24
C LYS A 154 -15.38 19.45 11.34
N GLY A 155 -14.93 19.04 12.53
CA GLY A 155 -14.29 17.75 12.75
C GLY A 155 -15.27 16.58 12.54
N ILE A 156 -16.51 16.73 13.00
CA ILE A 156 -17.57 15.73 12.78
C ILE A 156 -17.89 15.61 11.28
N ILE A 157 -18.03 16.73 10.59
CA ILE A 157 -18.28 16.73 9.13
C ILE A 157 -17.13 16.04 8.39
N ASN A 158 -15.87 16.37 8.69
CA ASN A 158 -14.72 15.73 8.06
C ASN A 158 -14.66 14.22 8.34
N LEU A 159 -15.00 13.79 9.56
CA LEU A 159 -15.05 12.37 9.93
C LEU A 159 -16.14 11.64 9.14
N LEU A 160 -17.32 12.24 8.98
CA LEU A 160 -18.40 11.68 8.17
C LEU A 160 -18.02 11.61 6.68
N ILE A 161 -17.33 12.61 6.15
CA ILE A 161 -16.84 12.60 4.76
C ILE A 161 -15.85 11.45 4.56
N ILE A 162 -14.87 11.28 5.46
CA ILE A 162 -13.90 10.17 5.37
C ILE A 162 -14.58 8.80 5.49
N GLY A 163 -15.50 8.64 6.43
CA GLY A 163 -16.18 7.36 6.67
C GLY A 163 -17.20 7.01 5.57
N ILE A 164 -18.09 7.92 5.22
CA ILE A 164 -19.19 7.63 4.27
C ILE A 164 -18.69 7.75 2.84
N VAL A 165 -18.02 8.84 2.48
CA VAL A 165 -17.63 9.10 1.08
C VAL A 165 -16.39 8.30 0.72
N HIS A 166 -15.27 8.55 1.41
CA HIS A 166 -13.98 7.94 1.05
C HIS A 166 -13.91 6.45 1.38
N THR A 167 -14.56 5.98 2.45
CA THR A 167 -14.52 4.56 2.82
C THR A 167 -15.76 3.82 2.31
N GLY A 168 -16.98 4.30 2.57
CA GLY A 168 -18.21 3.62 2.13
C GLY A 168 -18.40 3.62 0.61
N ILE A 169 -18.71 4.79 0.04
CA ILE A 169 -19.10 4.93 -1.37
C ILE A 169 -17.94 4.54 -2.30
N CYS A 170 -16.74 5.06 -2.07
CA CYS A 170 -15.58 4.75 -2.92
C CYS A 170 -15.22 3.26 -2.90
N TYR A 171 -15.32 2.56 -1.77
CA TYR A 171 -15.07 1.11 -1.75
C TYR A 171 -16.16 0.33 -2.50
N CYS A 172 -17.44 0.73 -2.36
CA CYS A 172 -18.51 0.13 -3.15
C CYS A 172 -18.24 0.28 -4.66
N LEU A 173 -17.87 1.47 -5.11
CA LEU A 173 -17.52 1.73 -6.51
C LEU A 173 -16.29 0.93 -6.94
N TYR A 174 -15.25 0.87 -6.11
CA TYR A 174 -14.03 0.12 -6.37
C TYR A 174 -14.32 -1.38 -6.53
N PHE A 175 -15.03 -2.00 -5.59
CA PHE A 175 -15.35 -3.43 -5.63
C PHE A 175 -16.32 -3.80 -6.76
N SER A 176 -17.21 -2.90 -7.15
CA SER A 176 -18.05 -3.09 -8.33
C SER A 176 -17.23 -3.03 -9.61
N SER A 177 -16.35 -2.03 -9.75
CA SER A 177 -15.63 -1.78 -11.01
C SER A 177 -14.45 -2.73 -11.23
N ILE A 178 -13.72 -3.11 -10.17
CA ILE A 178 -12.50 -3.91 -10.31
C ILE A 178 -12.76 -5.34 -10.81
N ARG A 179 -14.01 -5.81 -10.74
CA ARG A 179 -14.41 -7.10 -11.31
C ARG A 179 -14.47 -7.08 -12.84
N ASP A 180 -14.66 -5.90 -13.42
CA ASP A 180 -14.85 -5.70 -14.86
C ASP A 180 -13.58 -5.18 -15.55
N LEU A 181 -12.56 -4.79 -14.77
CA LEU A 181 -11.29 -4.25 -15.27
C LEU A 181 -10.27 -5.35 -15.51
N LYS A 182 -9.48 -5.20 -16.59
CA LYS A 182 -8.29 -6.04 -16.78
C LYS A 182 -7.24 -5.69 -15.71
N GLY A 183 -6.44 -6.66 -15.29
CA GLY A 183 -5.43 -6.44 -14.25
C GLY A 183 -4.44 -5.31 -14.56
N GLN A 184 -4.09 -5.13 -15.85
CA GLN A 184 -3.27 -4.00 -16.30
C GLN A 184 -3.96 -2.64 -16.14
N GLU A 185 -5.27 -2.54 -16.42
CA GLU A 185 -6.03 -1.30 -16.25
C GLU A 185 -6.17 -0.96 -14.75
N ALA A 186 -6.45 -1.97 -13.92
CA ALA A 186 -6.51 -1.81 -12.46
C ALA A 186 -5.16 -1.36 -11.88
N ALA A 187 -4.04 -1.88 -12.39
CA ALA A 187 -2.70 -1.44 -11.99
C ALA A 187 -2.49 0.04 -12.35
N ILE A 188 -2.72 0.44 -13.60
CA ILE A 188 -2.55 1.84 -14.02
C ILE A 188 -3.41 2.80 -13.17
N LEU A 189 -4.68 2.45 -12.93
CA LEU A 189 -5.58 3.24 -12.09
C LEU A 189 -5.09 3.36 -10.65
N SER A 190 -4.45 2.33 -10.09
CA SER A 190 -3.91 2.34 -8.73
C SER A 190 -2.70 3.29 -8.57
N TYR A 191 -1.97 3.57 -9.67
CA TYR A 191 -0.85 4.52 -9.68
C TYR A 191 -1.29 5.96 -9.98
N ILE A 192 -2.55 6.20 -10.31
CA ILE A 192 -3.11 7.55 -10.33
C ILE A 192 -3.22 8.12 -8.91
N ASP A 193 -3.53 7.28 -7.92
CA ASP A 193 -3.67 7.68 -6.52
C ASP A 193 -2.44 8.46 -5.97
N PRO A 194 -1.19 7.95 -6.04
CA PRO A 194 -0.03 8.69 -5.55
C PRO A 194 0.26 9.95 -6.36
N LEU A 195 -0.05 9.97 -7.66
CA LEU A 195 0.13 11.16 -8.51
C LEU A 195 -0.85 12.27 -8.10
N VAL A 196 -2.12 11.92 -7.87
CA VAL A 196 -3.13 12.85 -7.39
C VAL A 196 -2.80 13.32 -5.98
N ALA A 197 -2.38 12.42 -5.08
CA ALA A 197 -1.98 12.77 -3.72
C ALA A 197 -0.84 13.80 -3.70
N VAL A 198 0.25 13.57 -4.46
CA VAL A 198 1.37 14.51 -4.57
C VAL A 198 0.93 15.84 -5.18
N THR A 199 0.10 15.81 -6.24
CA THR A 199 -0.38 17.03 -6.90
C THR A 199 -1.26 17.87 -5.97
N VAL A 200 -2.22 17.23 -5.29
CA VAL A 200 -3.08 17.86 -4.29
C VAL A 200 -2.25 18.43 -3.16
N SER A 201 -1.20 17.73 -2.75
CA SER A 201 -0.32 18.20 -1.71
C SER A 201 0.39 19.52 -2.07
N VAL A 202 0.94 19.61 -3.28
CA VAL A 202 1.59 20.83 -3.76
C VAL A 202 0.58 21.97 -3.95
N VAL A 203 -0.58 21.70 -4.56
CA VAL A 203 -1.56 22.74 -4.94
C VAL A 203 -2.40 23.21 -3.76
N ILE A 204 -2.84 22.31 -2.89
CA ILE A 204 -3.79 22.60 -1.81
C ILE A 204 -3.07 22.80 -0.48
N LEU A 205 -2.09 21.96 -0.14
CA LEU A 205 -1.33 22.07 1.11
C LEU A 205 -0.13 23.03 0.99
N GLY A 206 0.21 23.47 -0.22
CA GLY A 206 1.32 24.39 -0.47
C GLY A 206 2.69 23.76 -0.24
N GLU A 207 2.80 22.43 -0.34
CA GLU A 207 4.08 21.74 -0.16
C GLU A 207 5.07 22.12 -1.27
N THR A 208 6.30 22.43 -0.86
CA THR A 208 7.39 22.65 -1.81
C THR A 208 8.00 21.31 -2.20
N ILE A 209 7.93 20.98 -3.49
CA ILE A 209 8.57 19.78 -4.04
C ILE A 209 9.78 20.18 -4.88
N SER A 210 10.91 19.56 -4.58
CA SER A 210 12.14 19.78 -5.35
C SER A 210 12.14 19.03 -6.68
N VAL A 211 12.96 19.48 -7.62
CA VAL A 211 13.18 18.77 -8.90
C VAL A 211 13.68 17.34 -8.67
N LEU A 212 14.50 17.11 -7.64
CA LEU A 212 15.03 15.79 -7.31
C LEU A 212 13.94 14.87 -6.73
N GLN A 213 12.97 15.39 -5.96
CA GLN A 213 11.79 14.63 -5.53
C GLN A 213 10.85 14.29 -6.69
N VAL A 214 10.62 15.22 -7.62
CA VAL A 214 9.80 14.96 -8.81
C VAL A 214 10.42 13.86 -9.67
N THR A 215 11.71 13.99 -10.00
CA THR A 215 12.42 12.98 -10.80
C THR A 215 12.54 11.64 -10.05
N GLY A 216 12.79 11.65 -8.75
CA GLY A 216 12.78 10.46 -7.91
C GLY A 216 11.41 9.77 -7.84
N GLY A 217 10.33 10.53 -7.70
CA GLY A 217 8.96 10.02 -7.70
C GLY A 217 8.56 9.41 -9.03
N ILE A 218 8.92 10.04 -10.15
CA ILE A 218 8.73 9.49 -11.51
C ILE A 218 9.49 8.17 -11.65
N LEU A 219 10.74 8.12 -11.16
CA LEU A 219 11.56 6.92 -11.25
C LEU A 219 10.99 5.77 -10.41
N LEU A 220 10.56 6.08 -9.17
CA LEU A 220 9.93 5.12 -8.27
C LEU A 220 8.63 4.57 -8.85
N LEU A 221 7.67 5.44 -9.15
CA LEU A 221 6.35 5.02 -9.61
C LEU A 221 6.43 4.39 -11.01
N GLY A 222 7.22 4.98 -11.91
CA GLY A 222 7.38 4.50 -13.28
C GLY A 222 7.95 3.09 -13.35
N PHE A 223 9.06 2.80 -12.66
CA PHE A 223 9.64 1.46 -12.70
C PHE A 223 8.84 0.43 -11.91
N THR A 224 8.12 0.84 -10.87
CA THR A 224 7.24 -0.08 -10.15
C THR A 224 6.01 -0.45 -10.99
N LEU A 225 5.41 0.52 -11.69
CA LEU A 225 4.32 0.27 -12.64
C LEU A 225 4.76 -0.59 -13.83
N LEU A 226 5.94 -0.33 -14.39
CA LEU A 226 6.52 -1.16 -15.46
C LEU A 226 6.68 -2.60 -15.00
N ASN A 227 7.09 -2.83 -13.76
CA ASN A 227 7.20 -4.18 -13.23
C ASN A 227 5.84 -4.88 -13.11
N GLU A 228 4.80 -4.19 -12.64
CA GLU A 228 3.47 -4.78 -12.44
C GLU A 228 2.74 -5.09 -13.75
N THR A 229 2.79 -4.18 -14.72
CA THR A 229 2.12 -4.33 -16.02
C THR A 229 2.66 -5.54 -16.80
N ASP A 230 3.97 -5.78 -16.74
CA ASP A 230 4.57 -6.97 -17.34
C ASP A 230 4.31 -8.27 -16.57
N PHE A 231 4.22 -8.20 -15.23
CA PHE A 231 3.93 -9.39 -14.41
C PHE A 231 2.54 -9.94 -14.70
N GLU A 232 1.54 -9.05 -14.82
CA GLU A 232 0.18 -9.41 -15.25
C GLU A 232 0.17 -9.94 -16.70
N SER A 233 0.87 -9.27 -17.61
CA SER A 233 0.99 -9.70 -19.02
C SER A 233 1.56 -11.13 -19.16
N ALA A 234 2.63 -11.43 -18.40
CA ALA A 234 3.26 -12.74 -18.39
C ALA A 234 2.38 -13.83 -17.75
N ARG A 235 1.56 -13.46 -16.76
CA ARG A 235 0.62 -14.37 -16.08
C ARG A 235 -0.56 -14.74 -16.97
N VAL A 236 -1.17 -13.76 -17.62
CA VAL A 236 -2.28 -13.96 -18.58
C VAL A 236 -1.81 -14.83 -19.75
N PHE A 237 -0.62 -14.58 -20.29
CA PHE A 237 -0.06 -15.38 -21.38
C PHE A 237 0.23 -16.84 -20.99
N ARG A 238 0.58 -17.11 -19.72
CA ARG A 238 0.74 -18.48 -19.20
C ARG A 238 -0.59 -19.22 -19.03
N LEU A 239 -1.67 -18.52 -18.66
CA LEU A 239 -3.01 -19.11 -18.52
C LEU A 239 -3.69 -19.39 -19.86
N LEU A 240 -3.33 -18.63 -20.90
CA LEU A 240 -3.83 -18.83 -22.27
C LEU A 240 -3.05 -19.88 -23.07
N LYS A 241 -1.93 -20.41 -22.55
CA LYS A 241 -1.28 -21.56 -23.18
C LYS A 241 -2.17 -22.80 -22.97
N PRO A 242 -2.68 -23.43 -24.04
CA PRO A 242 -3.41 -24.68 -23.90
C PRO A 242 -2.49 -25.71 -23.23
N THR A 243 -2.99 -26.37 -22.19
CA THR A 243 -2.35 -27.49 -21.53
C THR A 243 -2.04 -28.55 -22.59
N LYS A 244 -0.79 -28.62 -23.05
CA LYS A 244 -0.31 -29.71 -23.92
C LYS A 244 -0.21 -31.00 -23.09
N THR A 245 -1.35 -31.59 -22.71
CA THR A 245 -1.38 -32.93 -22.11
C THR A 245 -2.71 -33.66 -22.37
N GLU A 246 -3.10 -33.81 -23.63
CA GLU A 246 -3.94 -34.94 -24.07
C GLU A 246 -3.47 -35.40 -25.45
N ARG A 247 -2.30 -36.04 -25.48
CA ARG A 247 -1.93 -37.02 -26.49
C ARG A 247 -1.10 -38.08 -25.80
N LEU A 248 -1.76 -39.18 -25.45
CA LEU A 248 -1.33 -40.57 -25.63
C LEU A 248 -2.51 -41.47 -25.25
#